data_AF-A0A840YJ44-F1
#
_entry.id   AF-A0A840YJ44-F1
#
_cell.length_a   1.000
_cell.length_b   1.000
_cell.length_c   1.000
_cell.angle_alpha   90.00
_cell.angle_beta   90.00
_cell.angle_gamma   90.00
#
_symmetry.space_group_name_H-M   'P 1'
#
loop_
_entity.id
_entity.type
_entity.pdbx_description
1 polymer ?
#
loop_
_entity_poly.entity_id
_entity_poly.type
_entity_poly.pdbx_seq_one_letter_code
_entity_poly.pdbx_strand_id
1 'polypeptide(L)'
;MQPRTREADKAASEPATPLSKKEEIAARKLQEAKNAVATLAAVKNQSRDAQKAVAAKKVKDLRARLQALKLIFAHDPKKLARVAAQIARELAGAVKAYVGAGGAAAELGGSDAGADSSSATVPAGAKGAEGEALEMGSPPVSADRSQADKADDEPNTHAPGLGSTGNGKRDTDQARGRADAEFAADARALARELKAALRRREGNPRDEDDRRSAKEALASVDQAMGALPMVNVEVAL
;
A
#
# COMPACT_ATOMS: atom_id res chain seq x y z
N MET A 1 52.06 44.50 72.58
CA MET A 1 52.37 43.72 71.37
C MET A 1 51.12 42.97 70.93
N GLN A 2 50.53 43.41 69.83
CA GLN A 2 49.67 42.62 68.93
C GLN A 2 50.53 41.48 68.29
N PRO A 3 49.97 40.38 67.72
CA PRO A 3 48.79 40.40 66.86
C PRO A 3 47.77 39.24 66.98
N ARG A 4 46.59 39.59 66.44
CA ARG A 4 45.50 38.73 66.01
C ARG A 4 45.96 37.86 64.84
N THR A 5 45.54 36.60 64.81
CA THR A 5 45.36 35.87 63.54
C THR A 5 43.96 35.24 63.51
N ARG A 6 43.14 35.86 62.65
CA ARG A 6 41.92 35.33 62.05
C ARG A 6 42.38 34.53 60.83
N GLU A 7 42.12 33.23 60.80
CA GLU A 7 41.97 32.44 59.56
C GLU A 7 40.67 31.66 59.79
N ALA A 8 39.50 32.08 59.31
CA ALA A 8 39.11 32.29 57.91
C ALA A 8 39.34 31.06 57.03
N ASP A 9 38.97 29.87 57.52
CA ASP A 9 38.71 28.73 56.65
C ASP A 9 37.35 28.91 55.97
N LYS A 10 37.35 29.81 54.98
CA LYS A 10 36.32 29.94 53.96
C LYS A 10 36.60 28.85 52.92
N ALA A 11 36.30 27.60 53.28
CA ALA A 11 36.26 26.52 52.31
C ALA A 11 35.23 26.87 51.24
N ALA A 12 35.73 27.02 50.03
CA ALA A 12 34.99 27.40 48.86
C ALA A 12 33.85 26.41 48.61
N SER A 13 32.63 26.95 48.60
CA SER A 13 31.49 26.28 47.98
C SER A 13 31.76 26.30 46.47
N GLU A 14 32.28 25.18 45.95
CA GLU A 14 32.46 24.99 44.51
C GLU A 14 31.08 25.05 43.83
N PRO A 15 30.89 25.92 42.81
CA PRO A 15 29.64 25.96 42.08
C PRO A 15 29.50 24.67 41.25
N ALA A 16 28.53 23.84 41.63
CA ALA A 16 28.12 22.66 40.89
C ALA A 16 27.88 22.98 39.39
N THR A 17 28.78 22.47 38.56
CA THR A 17 28.61 21.98 37.18
C THR A 17 27.39 22.46 36.36
N PRO A 18 27.57 23.36 35.37
CA PRO A 18 26.56 23.67 34.34
C PRO A 18 26.45 22.60 33.22
N LEU A 19 27.11 21.45 33.33
CA LEU A 19 27.14 20.40 32.30
C LEU A 19 25.80 19.65 32.14
N SER A 20 25.04 19.48 33.23
CA SER A 20 23.80 18.67 33.23
C SER A 20 22.70 19.23 32.33
N LYS A 21 22.55 20.56 32.22
CA LYS A 21 21.52 21.18 31.36
C LYS A 21 21.77 20.96 29.87
N LYS A 22 23.03 20.96 29.43
CA LYS A 22 23.39 20.73 28.03
C LYS A 22 23.15 19.27 27.65
N GLU A 23 23.46 18.35 28.54
CA GLU A 23 23.20 16.91 28.37
C GLU A 23 21.70 16.60 28.34
N GLU A 24 20.89 17.23 29.20
CA GLU A 24 19.44 17.06 29.20
C GLU A 24 18.80 17.58 27.89
N ILE A 25 19.26 18.72 27.38
CA ILE A 25 18.81 19.26 26.08
C ILE A 25 19.23 18.33 24.94
N ALA A 26 20.45 17.79 24.97
CA ALA A 26 20.92 16.84 23.95
C ALA A 26 20.11 15.53 23.98
N ALA A 27 19.80 15.01 25.18
CA ALA A 27 18.97 13.82 25.35
C ALA A 27 17.54 14.04 24.85
N ARG A 28 16.93 15.20 25.14
CA ARG A 28 15.59 15.55 24.61
C ARG A 28 15.59 15.64 23.09
N LYS A 29 16.57 16.32 22.48
CA LYS A 29 16.71 16.40 21.02
C LYS A 29 16.88 15.03 20.37
N LEU A 30 17.67 14.14 20.99
CA LEU A 30 17.86 12.78 20.49
C LEU A 30 16.57 11.94 20.61
N GLN A 31 15.80 12.14 21.68
CA GLN A 31 14.50 11.48 21.84
C GLN A 31 13.46 12.00 20.83
N GLU A 32 13.40 13.31 20.61
CA GLU A 32 12.55 13.93 19.59
C GLU A 32 12.91 13.42 18.19
N ALA A 33 14.21 13.33 17.86
CA ALA A 33 14.66 12.78 16.59
C ALA A 33 14.26 11.30 16.42
N LYS A 34 14.40 10.47 17.46
CA LYS A 34 13.94 9.07 17.45
C LYS A 34 12.44 8.96 17.23
N ASN A 35 11.65 9.79 17.92
CA ASN A 35 10.20 9.82 17.76
C ASN A 35 9.79 10.26 16.35
N ALA A 36 10.46 11.26 15.77
CA ALA A 36 10.20 11.70 14.41
C ALA A 36 10.49 10.60 13.37
N VAL A 37 11.61 9.88 13.53
CA VAL A 37 11.95 8.73 12.67
C VAL A 37 10.94 7.60 12.81
N ALA A 38 10.51 7.29 14.03
CA ALA A 38 9.49 6.27 14.28
C ALA A 38 8.14 6.63 13.63
N THR A 39 7.71 7.89 13.74
CA THR A 39 6.49 8.38 13.09
C THR A 39 6.59 8.32 11.57
N LEU A 40 7.72 8.74 10.99
CA LEU A 40 7.93 8.67 9.55
C LEU A 40 7.89 7.22 9.04
N ALA A 41 8.52 6.29 9.78
CA ALA A 41 8.47 4.86 9.46
C ALA A 41 7.04 4.31 9.52
N ALA A 42 6.25 4.71 10.52
CA ALA A 42 4.85 4.31 10.64
C ALA A 42 4.00 4.80 9.45
N VAL A 43 4.14 6.08 9.06
CA VAL A 43 3.44 6.65 7.90
C VAL A 43 3.83 5.95 6.59
N LYS A 44 5.13 5.68 6.38
CA LYS A 44 5.61 4.94 5.20
C LYS A 44 5.02 3.53 5.13
N ASN A 45 4.97 2.82 6.25
CA ASN A 45 4.39 1.49 6.32
C ASN A 45 2.88 1.49 6.06
N GLN A 46 2.14 2.47 6.61
CA GLN A 46 0.71 2.62 6.36
C GLN A 46 0.41 2.90 4.88
N SER A 47 1.21 3.75 4.22
CA SER A 47 1.08 4.03 2.79
C SER A 47 1.30 2.77 1.94
N ARG A 48 2.32 1.97 2.29
CA ARG A 48 2.60 0.67 1.64
C ARG A 48 1.45 -0.32 1.82
N ASP A 49 0.95 -0.49 3.05
CA ASP A 49 -0.16 -1.38 3.34
C ASP A 49 -1.45 -0.95 2.58
N ALA A 50 -1.70 0.35 2.46
CA ALA A 50 -2.81 0.87 1.68
C ALA A 50 -2.66 0.55 0.18
N GLN A 51 -1.46 0.70 -0.40
CA GLN A 51 -1.20 0.34 -1.79
C GLN A 51 -1.36 -1.16 -2.04
N LYS A 52 -0.88 -2.02 -1.11
CA LYS A 52 -1.10 -3.47 -1.14
C LYS A 52 -2.59 -3.81 -1.17
N ALA A 53 -3.38 -3.18 -0.27
CA ALA A 53 -4.82 -3.41 -0.20
C ALA A 53 -5.55 -2.98 -1.49
N VAL A 54 -5.15 -1.85 -2.08
CA VAL A 54 -5.70 -1.40 -3.38
C VAL A 54 -5.39 -2.40 -4.49
N ALA A 55 -4.15 -2.90 -4.56
CA ALA A 55 -3.79 -3.90 -5.57
C ALA A 55 -4.51 -5.23 -5.36
N ALA A 56 -4.68 -5.68 -4.11
CA ALA A 56 -5.45 -6.88 -3.78
C ALA A 56 -6.93 -6.73 -4.19
N LYS A 57 -7.54 -5.58 -3.90
CA LYS A 57 -8.91 -5.28 -4.33
C LYS A 57 -9.02 -5.34 -5.86
N LYS A 58 -8.07 -4.76 -6.60
CA LYS A 58 -8.05 -4.82 -8.06
C LYS A 58 -8.03 -6.27 -8.58
N VAL A 59 -7.23 -7.16 -7.99
CA VAL A 59 -7.21 -8.58 -8.41
C VAL A 59 -8.58 -9.24 -8.20
N LYS A 60 -9.26 -8.96 -7.08
CA LYS A 60 -10.61 -9.46 -6.81
C LYS A 60 -11.63 -8.91 -7.82
N ASP A 61 -11.57 -7.62 -8.12
CA ASP A 61 -12.44 -6.97 -9.13
C ASP A 61 -12.20 -7.56 -10.53
N LEU A 62 -10.94 -7.78 -10.92
CA LEU A 62 -10.57 -8.39 -12.21
C LEU A 62 -11.09 -9.83 -12.32
N ARG A 63 -11.06 -10.59 -11.22
CA ARG A 63 -11.62 -11.95 -11.15
C ARG A 63 -13.13 -11.94 -11.34
N ALA A 64 -13.84 -11.07 -10.62
CA ALA A 64 -15.29 -10.94 -10.75
C ALA A 64 -15.67 -10.53 -12.18
N ARG A 65 -14.94 -9.57 -12.77
CA ARG A 65 -15.11 -9.14 -14.16
C ARG A 65 -14.90 -10.30 -15.13
N LEU A 66 -13.85 -11.10 -14.97
CA LEU A 66 -13.60 -12.27 -15.82
C LEU A 66 -14.74 -13.29 -15.73
N GLN A 67 -15.26 -13.56 -14.53
CA GLN A 67 -16.39 -14.48 -14.34
C GLN A 67 -17.66 -13.97 -15.03
N ALA A 68 -18.00 -12.69 -14.85
CA ALA A 68 -19.13 -12.07 -15.55
C ALA A 68 -18.97 -12.17 -17.08
N LEU A 69 -17.77 -11.91 -17.59
CA LEU A 69 -17.48 -11.99 -19.02
C LEU A 69 -17.59 -13.43 -19.56
N LYS A 70 -17.24 -14.45 -18.78
CA LYS A 70 -17.42 -15.86 -19.17
C LYS A 70 -18.89 -16.22 -19.34
N LEU A 71 -19.78 -15.63 -18.53
CA LEU A 71 -21.22 -15.83 -18.64
C LEU A 71 -21.79 -15.08 -19.86
N ILE A 72 -21.41 -13.82 -20.05
CA ILE A 72 -21.91 -12.96 -21.14
C ILE A 72 -21.40 -13.45 -22.50
N PHE A 73 -20.12 -13.82 -22.60
CA PHE A 73 -19.46 -14.23 -23.84
C PHE A 73 -19.29 -15.74 -23.95
N ALA A 74 -20.16 -16.53 -23.31
CA ALA A 74 -20.10 -18.00 -23.36
C ALA A 74 -20.14 -18.54 -24.80
N HIS A 75 -20.85 -17.86 -25.69
CA HIS A 75 -21.00 -18.20 -27.11
C HIS A 75 -20.04 -17.45 -28.06
N ASP A 76 -19.28 -16.48 -27.55
CA ASP A 76 -18.33 -15.68 -28.35
C ASP A 76 -16.93 -15.73 -27.73
N PRO A 77 -16.17 -16.82 -27.97
CA PRO A 77 -14.83 -16.99 -27.41
C PRO A 77 -13.84 -15.95 -27.96
N LYS A 78 -14.14 -15.31 -29.10
CA LYS A 78 -13.27 -14.29 -29.70
C LYS A 78 -13.33 -12.99 -28.89
N LYS A 79 -14.53 -12.53 -28.53
CA LYS A 79 -14.68 -11.37 -27.64
C LYS A 79 -14.12 -11.66 -26.26
N LEU A 80 -14.37 -12.86 -25.70
CA LEU A 80 -13.82 -13.25 -24.42
C LEU A 80 -12.28 -13.18 -24.40
N ALA A 81 -11.61 -13.69 -25.43
CA ALA A 81 -10.14 -13.67 -25.51
C ALA A 81 -9.57 -12.25 -25.60
N ARG A 82 -10.20 -11.35 -26.35
CA ARG A 82 -9.76 -9.94 -26.43
C ARG A 82 -9.84 -9.25 -25.08
N VAL A 83 -10.96 -9.39 -24.38
CA VAL A 83 -11.13 -8.80 -23.05
C VAL A 83 -10.23 -9.49 -22.02
N ALA A 84 -10.00 -10.80 -22.13
CA ALA A 84 -9.04 -11.53 -21.29
C ALA A 84 -7.60 -11.01 -21.48
N ALA A 85 -7.18 -10.68 -22.69
CA ALA A 85 -5.87 -10.07 -22.93
C ALA A 85 -5.75 -8.69 -22.25
N GLN A 86 -6.81 -7.89 -22.26
CA GLN A 86 -6.86 -6.63 -21.51
C GLN A 86 -6.76 -6.86 -20.00
N ILE A 87 -7.54 -7.79 -19.45
CA ILE A 87 -7.50 -8.15 -18.03
C ILE A 87 -6.11 -8.66 -17.63
N ALA A 88 -5.42 -9.40 -18.49
CA ALA A 88 -4.05 -9.84 -18.23
C ALA A 88 -3.08 -8.66 -18.06
N ARG A 89 -3.20 -7.60 -18.88
CA ARG A 89 -2.38 -6.38 -18.70
C ARG A 89 -2.71 -5.65 -17.41
N GLU A 90 -3.99 -5.55 -17.08
CA GLU A 90 -4.46 -4.94 -15.83
C GLU A 90 -3.94 -5.75 -14.61
N LEU A 91 -3.94 -7.08 -14.69
CA LEU A 91 -3.38 -7.97 -13.67
C LEU A 91 -1.87 -7.76 -13.52
N ALA A 92 -1.12 -7.71 -14.62
CA ALA A 92 0.32 -7.44 -14.56
C ALA A 92 0.62 -6.08 -13.91
N GLY A 93 -0.19 -5.05 -14.19
CA GLY A 93 -0.10 -3.75 -13.54
C GLY A 93 -0.40 -3.81 -12.03
N ALA A 94 -1.45 -4.54 -11.64
CA ALA A 94 -1.81 -4.72 -10.23
C ALA A 94 -0.71 -5.46 -9.45
N VAL A 95 -0.13 -6.52 -10.03
CA VAL A 95 0.99 -7.26 -9.43
C VAL A 95 2.23 -6.39 -9.29
N LYS A 96 2.59 -5.60 -10.31
CA LYS A 96 3.70 -4.64 -10.21
C LYS A 96 3.48 -3.58 -9.13
N ALA A 97 2.27 -3.03 -9.04
CA ALA A 97 1.93 -2.08 -7.99
C ALA A 97 2.02 -2.70 -6.59
N TYR A 98 1.58 -3.96 -6.46
CA TYR A 98 1.67 -4.71 -5.21
C TYR A 98 3.13 -4.97 -4.79
N VAL A 99 3.96 -5.44 -5.73
CA VAL A 99 5.41 -5.65 -5.50
C VAL A 99 6.11 -4.34 -5.16
N GLY A 100 5.81 -3.25 -5.89
CA GLY A 100 6.36 -1.91 -5.62
C GLY A 100 5.97 -1.35 -4.25
N ALA A 101 4.81 -1.74 -3.72
CA ALA A 101 4.38 -1.42 -2.35
C ALA A 101 5.11 -2.24 -1.26
N GLY A 102 6.08 -3.09 -1.64
CA GLY A 102 6.75 -4.02 -0.73
C GLY A 102 5.94 -5.30 -0.47
N GLY A 103 5.02 -5.64 -1.38
CA GLY A 103 4.32 -6.92 -1.40
C GLY A 103 5.27 -8.02 -1.81
N ALA A 104 5.57 -8.93 -0.88
CA ALA A 104 6.44 -10.07 -1.04
C ALA A 104 7.60 -9.87 -2.06
N ALA A 105 8.46 -8.88 -1.83
CA ALA A 105 9.78 -8.75 -2.45
C ALA A 105 10.90 -8.99 -1.41
N ALA A 106 10.54 -9.59 -0.28
CA ALA A 106 11.44 -9.84 0.83
C ALA A 106 12.28 -11.09 0.51
N GLU A 107 13.46 -10.85 -0.06
CA GLU A 107 14.76 -11.55 0.22
C GLU A 107 15.75 -11.51 -0.95
N LEU A 108 15.41 -10.93 -2.11
CA LEU A 108 16.41 -10.67 -3.17
C LEU A 108 17.04 -9.29 -3.00
N GLY A 109 17.92 -9.19 -2.00
CA GLY A 109 18.93 -8.14 -1.93
C GLY A 109 18.48 -6.89 -1.19
N GLY A 110 18.92 -6.79 0.08
CA GLY A 110 18.87 -5.53 0.81
C GLY A 110 19.56 -4.43 0.01
N SER A 111 18.77 -3.47 -0.47
CA SER A 111 19.21 -2.14 -0.84
C SER A 111 17.98 -1.26 -0.88
N ASP A 112 18.00 -0.28 0.02
CA ASP A 112 17.25 0.95 -0.10
C ASP A 112 17.65 1.60 -1.43
N ALA A 113 17.01 1.20 -2.53
CA ALA A 113 17.06 1.90 -3.78
C ALA A 113 15.78 2.72 -3.84
N GLY A 114 15.92 4.02 -3.58
CA GLY A 114 14.90 5.01 -3.88
C GLY A 114 14.44 4.83 -5.32
N ALA A 115 13.26 4.25 -5.49
CA ALA A 115 12.50 4.37 -6.70
C ALA A 115 11.50 5.50 -6.47
N ASP A 116 11.93 6.71 -6.82
CA ASP A 116 11.06 7.78 -7.29
C ASP A 116 10.07 7.18 -8.30
N SER A 117 8.88 6.84 -7.83
CA SER A 117 7.74 6.52 -8.70
C SER A 117 6.76 7.69 -8.68
N SER A 118 7.28 8.90 -8.90
CA SER A 118 6.52 10.04 -9.38
C SER A 118 6.27 9.85 -10.88
N SER A 119 5.25 9.07 -11.23
CA SER A 119 4.61 9.17 -12.54
C SER A 119 3.18 8.63 -12.47
N ALA A 120 2.30 9.45 -11.90
CA ALA A 120 0.89 9.40 -12.23
C ALA A 120 0.69 10.12 -13.59
N THR A 121 1.13 9.50 -14.68
CA THR A 121 0.62 9.85 -16.01
C THR A 121 -0.81 9.33 -16.09
N VAL A 122 -1.75 10.24 -15.83
CA VAL A 122 -3.13 10.12 -16.28
C VAL A 122 -3.08 10.08 -17.82
N PRO A 123 -3.62 9.05 -18.50
CA PRO A 123 -3.69 9.10 -19.95
C PRO A 123 -4.65 10.22 -20.36
N ALA A 124 -4.08 11.28 -20.92
CA ALA A 124 -4.77 12.27 -21.71
C ALA A 124 -5.04 11.72 -23.12
N GLY A 125 -6.29 11.81 -23.56
CA GLY A 125 -6.77 11.49 -24.91
C GLY A 125 -8.27 11.14 -24.82
N ALA A 126 -9.22 11.85 -25.40
CA ALA A 126 -9.17 12.53 -26.69
C ALA A 126 -9.98 13.84 -26.69
N LYS A 127 -9.44 14.79 -27.44
CA LYS A 127 -10.01 16.08 -27.81
C LYS A 127 -10.77 15.87 -29.13
N GLY A 128 -12.00 16.39 -29.22
CA GLY A 128 -12.64 16.70 -30.50
C GLY A 128 -14.08 16.21 -30.64
N ALA A 129 -15.05 17.06 -30.32
CA ALA A 129 -16.09 17.52 -31.26
C ALA A 129 -16.89 18.64 -30.60
N GLU A 130 -16.92 19.77 -31.30
CA GLU A 130 -17.61 21.02 -30.98
C GLU A 130 -19.13 20.86 -31.09
N GLY A 131 -19.91 21.63 -30.33
CA GLY A 131 -21.36 21.69 -30.53
C GLY A 131 -22.13 22.36 -29.40
N GLU A 132 -22.30 23.67 -29.55
CA GLU A 132 -23.40 24.52 -29.08
C GLU A 132 -23.67 24.76 -27.57
N ALA A 133 -23.73 26.06 -27.30
CA ALA A 133 -24.17 26.72 -26.10
C ALA A 133 -25.61 26.38 -25.73
N LEU A 134 -25.93 26.41 -24.43
CA LEU A 134 -27.02 27.24 -23.92
C LEU A 134 -26.80 27.55 -22.43
N GLU A 135 -26.69 28.85 -22.23
CA GLU A 135 -26.83 29.68 -21.05
C GLU A 135 -28.02 29.30 -20.15
N MET A 136 -27.82 29.28 -18.83
CA MET A 136 -28.61 30.02 -17.81
C MET A 136 -28.46 29.42 -16.41
N GLY A 137 -28.22 30.30 -15.43
CA GLY A 137 -28.89 30.21 -14.13
C GLY A 137 -28.06 29.73 -12.93
N SER A 138 -27.57 30.68 -12.16
CA SER A 138 -27.35 30.55 -10.71
C SER A 138 -27.78 31.87 -10.06
N PRO A 139 -28.03 31.93 -8.73
CA PRO A 139 -28.62 30.97 -7.77
C PRO A 139 -29.76 31.70 -6.96
N PRO A 140 -30.28 31.27 -5.77
CA PRO A 140 -29.52 31.24 -4.51
C PRO A 140 -29.90 30.14 -3.48
N VAL A 141 -29.04 30.09 -2.45
CA VAL A 141 -29.10 29.44 -1.12
C VAL A 141 -30.46 29.14 -0.48
N SER A 142 -30.51 28.04 0.28
CA SER A 142 -31.25 27.96 1.54
C SER A 142 -30.51 27.06 2.53
N ALA A 143 -30.14 27.66 3.65
CA ALA A 143 -29.79 26.98 4.87
C ALA A 143 -31.09 26.56 5.56
N ASP A 144 -31.14 25.33 6.09
CA ASP A 144 -32.03 25.04 7.20
C ASP A 144 -31.34 24.11 8.21
N ARG A 145 -31.35 24.57 9.45
CA ARG A 145 -30.83 23.94 10.65
C ARG A 145 -32.01 23.32 11.39
N SER A 146 -31.86 22.09 11.85
CA SER A 146 -32.48 21.50 13.06
C SER A 146 -31.76 20.15 13.26
N GLN A 147 -30.93 19.84 14.25
CA GLN A 147 -30.88 20.08 15.70
C GLN A 147 -32.10 19.56 16.48
N ALA A 148 -32.03 18.29 16.90
CA ALA A 148 -32.35 17.77 18.24
C ALA A 148 -32.10 16.24 18.20
N ASP A 149 -31.02 15.72 18.79
CA ASP A 149 -30.76 15.52 20.22
C ASP A 149 -31.56 14.35 20.81
N LYS A 150 -30.83 13.25 21.10
CA LYS A 150 -31.04 12.42 22.29
C LYS A 150 -29.80 11.54 22.54
N ALA A 151 -29.14 11.86 23.64
CA ALA A 151 -28.13 11.10 24.33
C ALA A 151 -28.71 9.84 24.99
N ASP A 152 -27.89 8.79 25.07
CA ASP A 152 -27.69 7.87 26.21
C ASP A 152 -26.46 7.04 25.82
N ASP A 153 -25.30 7.30 26.44
CA ASP A 153 -24.78 6.68 27.66
C ASP A 153 -23.82 5.53 27.31
N GLU A 154 -22.52 5.82 27.36
CA GLU A 154 -21.47 5.05 28.05
C GLU A 154 -20.08 5.62 27.69
N PRO A 155 -19.33 6.21 28.65
CA PRO A 155 -17.91 6.51 28.45
C PRO A 155 -17.11 5.21 28.62
N ASN A 156 -17.07 4.39 27.57
CA ASN A 156 -16.20 3.21 27.57
C ASN A 156 -14.74 3.68 27.58
N THR A 157 -14.17 3.56 28.76
CA THR A 157 -12.81 3.92 29.15
C THR A 157 -11.87 2.87 28.58
N HIS A 158 -11.66 2.87 27.27
CA HIS A 158 -10.51 2.19 26.68
C HIS A 158 -9.29 3.10 26.78
N ALA A 159 -8.68 3.07 27.96
CA ALA A 159 -7.27 3.39 28.10
C ALA A 159 -6.48 2.56 27.05
N PRO A 160 -5.60 3.17 26.23
CA PRO A 160 -4.67 2.40 25.43
C PRO A 160 -3.72 1.69 26.39
N GLY A 161 -3.98 0.41 26.63
CA GLY A 161 -3.13 -0.46 27.42
C GLY A 161 -1.73 -0.49 26.84
N LEU A 162 -0.81 0.19 27.50
CA LEU A 162 0.65 0.08 27.35
C LEU A 162 1.13 -1.29 27.88
N GLY A 163 0.62 -2.40 27.32
CA GLY A 163 0.75 -3.72 27.94
C GLY A 163 0.96 -4.92 27.02
N SER A 164 1.19 -4.75 25.71
CA SER A 164 1.50 -5.90 24.84
C SER A 164 2.57 -5.56 23.82
N THR A 165 3.82 -5.53 24.27
CA THR A 165 4.98 -5.21 23.42
C THR A 165 5.65 -6.44 22.79
N GLY A 166 5.16 -7.66 23.06
CA GLY A 166 5.74 -8.91 22.55
C GLY A 166 4.92 -9.66 21.50
N ASN A 167 3.60 -9.78 21.69
CA ASN A 167 2.75 -10.61 20.82
C ASN A 167 2.16 -9.84 19.64
N GLY A 168 1.72 -8.60 19.83
CA GLY A 168 1.01 -7.85 18.78
C GLY A 168 1.81 -7.67 17.49
N LYS A 169 3.15 -7.57 17.58
CA LYS A 169 4.01 -7.45 16.40
C LYS A 169 4.05 -8.74 15.57
N ARG A 170 4.14 -9.91 16.23
CA ARG A 170 4.10 -11.21 15.56
C ARG A 170 2.75 -11.45 14.89
N ASP A 171 1.66 -11.07 15.56
CA ASP A 171 0.32 -11.23 15.02
C ASP A 171 0.12 -10.34 13.77
N THR A 172 0.60 -9.09 13.80
CA THR A 172 0.54 -8.20 12.63
C THR A 172 1.40 -8.67 11.47
N ASP A 173 2.60 -9.18 11.74
CA ASP A 173 3.49 -9.69 10.70
C ASP A 173 2.96 -11.00 10.11
N GLN A 174 2.33 -11.86 10.93
CA GLN A 174 1.65 -13.06 10.46
C GLN A 174 0.41 -12.72 9.61
N ALA A 175 -0.39 -11.73 10.01
CA ALA A 175 -1.53 -11.27 9.23
C ALA A 175 -1.10 -10.72 7.87
N ARG A 176 -0.02 -9.93 7.82
CA ARG A 176 0.59 -9.46 6.56
C ARG A 176 1.09 -10.63 5.70
N GLY A 177 1.78 -11.59 6.29
CA GLY A 177 2.25 -12.78 5.57
C GLY A 177 1.09 -13.59 4.95
N ARG A 178 -0.03 -13.74 5.68
CA ARG A 178 -1.24 -14.38 5.16
C ARG A 178 -1.87 -13.59 4.01
N ALA A 179 -1.99 -12.28 4.14
CA ALA A 179 -2.52 -11.42 3.08
C ALA A 179 -1.64 -11.47 1.81
N ASP A 180 -0.32 -11.51 1.99
CA ASP A 180 0.63 -11.64 0.89
C ASP A 180 0.52 -13.01 0.18
N ALA A 181 0.34 -14.10 0.95
CA ALA A 181 0.09 -15.42 0.40
C ALA A 181 -1.26 -15.53 -0.34
N GLU A 182 -2.33 -14.95 0.22
CA GLU A 182 -3.66 -14.90 -0.41
C GLU A 182 -3.60 -14.12 -1.73
N PHE A 183 -2.95 -12.96 -1.74
CA PHE A 183 -2.75 -12.17 -2.95
C PHE A 183 -2.04 -12.98 -4.04
N ALA A 184 -0.93 -13.64 -3.68
CA ALA A 184 -0.17 -14.44 -4.63
C ALA A 184 -0.97 -15.63 -5.16
N ALA A 185 -1.77 -16.29 -4.29
CA ALA A 185 -2.64 -17.39 -4.69
C ALA A 185 -3.73 -16.93 -5.68
N ASP A 186 -4.41 -15.83 -5.37
CA ASP A 186 -5.46 -15.25 -6.21
C ASP A 186 -4.92 -14.79 -7.56
N ALA A 187 -3.77 -14.09 -7.57
CA ALA A 187 -3.13 -13.63 -8.79
C ALA A 187 -2.70 -14.81 -9.68
N ARG A 188 -2.16 -15.89 -9.10
CA ARG A 188 -1.82 -17.13 -9.83
C ARG A 188 -3.05 -17.84 -10.37
N ALA A 189 -4.11 -17.94 -9.59
CA ALA A 189 -5.36 -18.54 -10.03
C ALA A 189 -5.94 -17.77 -11.23
N LEU A 190 -5.99 -16.45 -11.13
CA LEU A 190 -6.48 -15.59 -12.22
C LEU A 190 -5.59 -15.69 -13.47
N ALA A 191 -4.27 -15.71 -13.32
CA ALA A 191 -3.34 -15.90 -14.43
C ALA A 191 -3.56 -17.23 -15.16
N ARG A 192 -3.80 -18.33 -14.43
CA ARG A 192 -4.13 -19.64 -15.01
C ARG A 192 -5.45 -19.61 -15.77
N GLU A 193 -6.46 -18.95 -15.22
CA GLU A 193 -7.76 -18.78 -15.90
C GLU A 193 -7.63 -17.97 -17.19
N LEU A 194 -6.87 -16.88 -17.18
CA LEU A 194 -6.60 -16.06 -18.35
C LEU A 194 -5.84 -16.84 -19.43
N LYS A 195 -4.83 -17.62 -19.02
CA LYS A 195 -4.08 -18.51 -19.93
C LYS A 195 -4.98 -19.55 -20.57
N ALA A 196 -5.90 -20.14 -19.81
CA ALA A 196 -6.88 -21.09 -20.32
C ALA A 196 -7.86 -20.43 -21.31
N ALA A 197 -8.33 -19.21 -21.03
CA ALA A 197 -9.21 -18.46 -21.92
C ALA A 197 -8.53 -18.09 -23.24
N LEU A 198 -7.25 -17.70 -23.19
CA LEU A 198 -6.48 -17.32 -24.37
C LEU A 198 -6.05 -18.52 -25.23
N ARG A 199 -5.72 -19.66 -24.61
CA ARG A 199 -5.35 -20.90 -25.34
C ARG A 199 -6.47 -21.44 -26.22
N ARG A 200 -7.74 -21.29 -25.83
CA ARG A 200 -8.89 -21.72 -26.66
C ARG A 200 -8.91 -21.06 -28.04
N ARG A 201 -8.19 -19.94 -28.23
CA ARG A 201 -8.15 -19.17 -29.46
C ARG A 201 -7.02 -19.53 -30.41
N GLU A 202 -6.02 -20.27 -29.96
CA GLU A 202 -4.81 -20.58 -30.75
C GLU A 202 -5.07 -21.44 -32.01
N GLY A 203 -6.29 -21.95 -32.19
CA GLY A 203 -6.68 -22.72 -33.38
C GLY A 203 -7.08 -21.89 -34.62
N ASN A 204 -7.26 -20.56 -34.53
CA ASN A 204 -7.75 -19.77 -35.66
C ASN A 204 -6.64 -18.88 -36.28
N PRO A 205 -6.20 -19.11 -37.53
CA PRO A 205 -5.12 -18.35 -38.17
C PRO A 205 -5.53 -16.95 -38.65
N ARG A 206 -6.83 -16.61 -38.69
CA ARG A 206 -7.30 -15.29 -39.18
C ARG A 206 -7.05 -14.12 -38.23
N ASP A 207 -6.55 -14.37 -37.02
CA ASP A 207 -6.42 -13.37 -35.97
C ASP A 207 -4.98 -13.27 -35.41
N GLU A 208 -3.99 -13.15 -36.30
CA GLU A 208 -2.55 -13.06 -35.97
C GLU A 208 -2.24 -11.94 -34.95
N ASP A 209 -2.77 -10.73 -35.17
CA ASP A 209 -2.51 -9.55 -34.31
C ASP A 209 -3.01 -9.75 -32.89
N ASP A 210 -4.23 -10.23 -32.75
CA ASP A 210 -4.80 -10.47 -31.44
C ASP A 210 -4.08 -11.64 -30.73
N ARG A 211 -3.51 -12.62 -31.47
CA ARG A 211 -2.66 -13.68 -30.88
C ARG A 211 -1.36 -13.09 -30.36
N ARG A 212 -0.72 -12.18 -31.10
CA ARG A 212 0.49 -11.48 -30.66
C ARG A 212 0.22 -10.67 -29.40
N SER A 213 -0.86 -9.88 -29.41
CA SER A 213 -1.34 -9.10 -28.28
C SER A 213 -1.61 -9.95 -27.03
N ALA A 214 -2.23 -11.13 -27.20
CA ALA A 214 -2.46 -12.09 -26.12
C ALA A 214 -1.16 -12.69 -25.57
N LYS A 215 -0.21 -13.05 -26.44
CA LYS A 215 1.11 -13.57 -26.04
C LYS A 215 1.90 -12.54 -25.24
N GLU A 216 1.92 -11.28 -25.68
CA GLU A 216 2.57 -10.18 -24.96
C GLU A 216 1.92 -9.94 -23.60
N ALA A 217 0.59 -9.99 -23.52
CA ALA A 217 -0.13 -9.85 -22.26
C ALA A 217 0.20 -11.00 -21.29
N LEU A 218 0.25 -12.23 -21.78
CA LEU A 218 0.65 -13.40 -20.98
C LEU A 218 2.11 -13.33 -20.53
N ALA A 219 3.02 -12.90 -21.41
CA ALA A 219 4.43 -12.72 -21.05
C ALA A 219 4.59 -11.66 -19.95
N SER A 220 3.84 -10.56 -20.02
CA SER A 220 3.83 -9.51 -18.99
C SER A 220 3.29 -10.03 -17.65
N VAL A 221 2.25 -10.86 -17.66
CA VAL A 221 1.76 -11.54 -16.45
C VAL A 221 2.80 -12.50 -15.92
N ASP A 222 3.34 -13.40 -16.75
CA ASP A 222 4.33 -14.39 -16.32
C ASP A 222 5.58 -13.71 -15.73
N GLN A 223 6.05 -12.60 -16.33
CA GLN A 223 7.12 -11.77 -15.78
C GLN A 223 6.75 -11.14 -14.42
N ALA A 224 5.55 -10.55 -14.31
CA ALA A 224 5.08 -9.95 -13.06
C ALA A 224 4.89 -10.99 -11.95
N MET A 225 4.41 -12.19 -12.30
CA MET A 225 4.21 -13.30 -11.37
C MET A 225 5.53 -13.94 -10.94
N GLY A 226 6.56 -13.92 -11.80
CA GLY A 226 7.92 -14.34 -11.45
C GLY A 226 8.57 -13.44 -10.39
N ALA A 227 8.11 -12.20 -10.23
CA ALA A 227 8.54 -11.32 -9.16
C ALA A 227 7.87 -11.64 -7.80
N LEU A 228 6.82 -12.47 -7.78
CA LEU A 228 6.19 -12.92 -6.54
C LEU A 228 6.91 -14.18 -6.03
N PRO A 229 7.30 -14.25 -4.74
CA PRO A 229 7.98 -15.39 -4.18
C PRO A 229 7.10 -16.61 -4.35
N MET A 230 7.73 -17.66 -4.83
CA MET A 230 7.17 -18.99 -4.81
C MET A 230 7.05 -19.34 -3.33
N VAL A 231 5.87 -19.08 -2.76
CA VAL A 231 5.51 -19.65 -1.46
C VAL A 231 5.52 -21.15 -1.70
N ASN A 232 6.66 -21.79 -1.41
CA ASN A 232 6.70 -23.22 -1.22
C ASN A 232 5.81 -23.44 -0.01
N VAL A 233 4.54 -23.76 -0.29
CA VAL A 233 3.65 -24.31 0.71
C VAL A 233 4.23 -25.70 0.98
N GLU A 234 5.25 -25.76 1.82
CA GLU A 234 5.65 -26.98 2.50
C GLU A 234 4.42 -27.37 3.32
N VAL A 235 3.60 -28.22 2.71
CA VAL A 235 2.50 -28.89 3.39
C VAL A 235 3.18 -29.81 4.39
N ALA A 236 3.35 -29.34 5.63
CA ALA A 236 3.66 -30.19 6.75
C ALA A 236 2.47 -31.16 6.91
N LEU A 237 2.63 -32.36 6.36
CA LEU A 237 1.75 -33.52 6.54
C LEU A 237 2.11 -34.24 7.83
#